data_AF-R9GQ87-F1
#
_entry.id   AF-R9GQ87-F1
#
_cell.length_a   1.000
_cell.length_b   1.000
_cell.length_c   1.000
_cell.angle_alpha   90.00
_cell.angle_beta   90.00
_cell.angle_gamma   90.00
#
_symmetry.space_group_name_H-M   'P 1'
#
loop_
_entity.id
_entity.type
_entity.pdbx_description
1 polymer ?
#
loop_
_entity_poly.entity_id
_entity_poly.type
_entity_poly.pdbx_seq_one_letter_code
_entity_poly.pdbx_strand_id
1 'polypeptide(L)'
;MERSTKFISLSGLSGIMAGIYALIGAWIAYKLVYTEDSGLLYRNVYVNDPLVWWPLFLVAAVVLILSLVTGIWLTIRQAKKKGENFWNPVSKRLLLSMIIPLIIGGLLILIFIFRGYYGIISSSCLIFYGLALISGSQFTFSDVKWLGFCEVILGLLAALLPGYGLFFWVIGFGVLHIFYGSIMHFKYNQ
;
A
#
# COMPACT_ATOMS: atom_id res chain seq x y z
N MET A 1 22.81 11.97 -29.17
CA MET A 1 21.46 11.37 -29.07
C MET A 1 21.25 10.91 -27.63
N GLU A 2 20.65 11.74 -26.78
CA GLU A 2 20.35 11.40 -25.39
C GLU A 2 19.10 10.51 -25.35
N ARG A 3 19.29 9.19 -25.18
CA ARG A 3 18.19 8.27 -24.93
C ARG A 3 17.60 8.57 -23.55
N SER A 4 16.48 9.31 -23.53
CA SER A 4 15.28 9.07 -22.71
C SER A 4 15.46 8.44 -21.31
N THR A 5 16.39 8.93 -20.49
CA THR A 5 16.50 8.62 -19.05
C THR A 5 15.43 9.35 -18.25
N LYS A 6 14.15 9.23 -18.63
CA LYS A 6 13.05 9.95 -17.98
C LYS A 6 12.29 9.13 -16.93
N PHE A 7 12.38 7.80 -16.96
CA PHE A 7 11.54 6.95 -16.11
C PHE A 7 12.29 5.76 -15.55
N ILE A 8 12.01 5.44 -14.28
CA ILE A 8 12.51 4.22 -13.63
C ILE A 8 11.65 3.05 -14.06
N SER A 9 12.29 1.97 -14.51
CA SER A 9 11.60 0.69 -14.74
C SER A 9 11.23 0.05 -13.40
N LEU A 10 10.03 0.35 -12.87
CA LEU A 10 9.46 -0.42 -11.75
C LEU A 10 9.08 -1.82 -12.23
N SER A 11 9.39 -2.82 -11.39
CA SER A 11 9.02 -4.20 -11.71
C SER A 11 7.53 -4.43 -11.48
N GLY A 12 6.74 -4.69 -12.53
CA GLY A 12 5.32 -5.04 -12.36
C GLY A 12 5.06 -6.20 -11.38
N LEU A 13 6.01 -7.13 -11.24
CA LEU A 13 5.94 -8.24 -10.28
C LEU A 13 5.93 -7.73 -8.81
N SER A 14 6.51 -6.57 -8.52
CA SER A 14 6.43 -5.98 -7.17
C SER A 14 5.00 -5.63 -6.78
N GLY A 15 4.21 -5.09 -7.72
CA GLY A 15 2.80 -4.77 -7.49
C GLY A 15 1.97 -6.01 -7.21
N ILE A 16 2.20 -7.09 -7.98
CA ILE A 16 1.52 -8.37 -7.78
C ILE A 16 1.83 -8.95 -6.39
N MET A 17 3.11 -8.97 -6.00
CA MET A 17 3.52 -9.47 -4.68
C MET A 17 2.93 -8.63 -3.54
N ALA A 18 2.99 -7.30 -3.63
CA ALA A 18 2.38 -6.41 -2.64
C ALA A 18 0.88 -6.70 -2.48
N GLY A 19 0.16 -6.90 -3.59
CA GLY A 19 -1.24 -7.24 -3.54
C GLY A 19 -1.55 -8.62 -2.94
N ILE A 20 -0.73 -9.63 -3.22
CA ILE A 20 -0.88 -10.95 -2.57
C ILE A 20 -0.63 -10.84 -1.06
N TYR A 21 0.43 -10.14 -0.64
CA TYR A 21 0.70 -9.93 0.78
C TYR A 21 -0.44 -9.18 1.47
N ALA A 22 -1.02 -8.18 0.79
CA ALA A 22 -2.19 -7.48 1.29
C ALA A 22 -3.39 -8.42 1.45
N LEU A 23 -3.73 -9.23 0.44
CA LEU A 23 -4.85 -10.18 0.55
C LEU A 23 -4.67 -11.18 1.70
N ILE A 24 -3.47 -11.72 1.88
CA ILE A 24 -3.15 -12.62 3.00
C ILE A 24 -3.29 -11.89 4.34
N GLY A 25 -2.72 -10.68 4.44
CA GLY A 25 -2.81 -9.85 5.64
C GLY A 25 -4.25 -9.50 5.99
N ALA A 26 -5.08 -9.18 5.00
CA ALA A 26 -6.49 -8.88 5.20
C ALA A 26 -7.29 -10.11 5.65
N TRP A 27 -6.97 -11.29 5.14
CA TRP A 27 -7.59 -12.54 5.58
C TRP A 27 -7.24 -12.84 7.05
N ILE A 28 -5.97 -12.67 7.45
CA ILE A 28 -5.55 -12.82 8.85
C ILE A 28 -6.25 -11.78 9.72
N ALA A 29 -6.29 -10.51 9.29
CA ALA A 29 -6.99 -9.44 9.99
C ALA A 29 -8.48 -9.73 10.15
N TYR A 30 -9.13 -10.29 9.13
CA TYR A 30 -10.52 -10.72 9.20
C TYR A 30 -10.71 -11.81 10.26
N LYS A 31 -9.82 -12.81 10.31
CA LYS A 31 -9.89 -13.87 11.32
C LYS A 31 -9.74 -13.31 12.75
N LEU A 32 -8.80 -12.38 12.94
CA LEU A 32 -8.55 -11.72 14.23
C LEU A 32 -9.74 -10.87 14.70
N VAL A 33 -10.42 -10.19 13.77
CA VAL A 33 -11.56 -9.31 14.11
C VAL A 33 -12.87 -10.09 14.26
N TYR A 34 -13.09 -11.14 13.46
CA TYR A 34 -14.40 -11.78 13.32
C TYR A 34 -14.48 -13.24 13.79
N THR A 35 -13.38 -13.90 14.17
CA THR A 35 -13.38 -15.35 14.49
C THR A 35 -12.92 -15.74 15.90
N GLU A 36 -12.73 -14.81 16.85
CA GLU A 36 -12.43 -15.24 18.23
C GLU A 36 -13.68 -15.66 19.01
N ASP A 37 -13.67 -16.96 19.28
CA ASP A 37 -14.64 -17.84 19.91
C ASP A 37 -14.67 -17.64 21.44
N SER A 38 -15.22 -16.52 21.92
CA SER A 38 -15.54 -16.32 23.34
C SER A 38 -17.05 -16.24 23.55
N GLY A 39 -17.70 -17.41 23.41
CA GLY A 39 -18.97 -17.78 24.03
C GLY A 39 -20.14 -16.81 23.93
N LEU A 40 -21.13 -17.12 23.09
CA LEU A 40 -22.57 -16.87 23.24
C LEU A 40 -23.03 -15.54 23.89
N LEU A 41 -22.29 -14.46 23.73
CA LEU A 41 -22.74 -13.11 24.05
C LEU A 41 -22.33 -12.20 22.91
N TYR A 42 -23.35 -11.54 22.40
CA TYR A 42 -23.37 -10.55 21.34
C TYR A 42 -22.35 -9.43 21.62
N ARG A 43 -21.07 -9.69 21.33
CA ARG A 43 -19.99 -8.75 21.58
C ARG A 43 -19.90 -7.87 20.34
N ASN A 44 -20.30 -6.62 20.50
CA ASN A 44 -19.84 -5.52 19.66
C ASN A 44 -18.30 -5.50 19.78
N VAL A 45 -17.59 -6.25 18.92
CA VAL A 45 -16.13 -6.31 18.93
C VAL A 45 -15.64 -4.95 18.44
N TYR A 46 -15.42 -4.05 19.39
CA TYR A 46 -14.73 -2.81 19.13
C TYR A 46 -13.25 -3.14 18.89
N VAL A 47 -12.70 -2.64 17.80
CA VAL A 47 -11.26 -2.66 17.43
C VAL A 47 -10.35 -2.08 18.54
N ASN A 48 -10.95 -1.54 19.61
CA ASN A 48 -10.31 -0.93 20.76
C ASN A 48 -9.75 -1.94 21.77
N ASP A 49 -10.04 -3.25 21.66
CA ASP A 49 -9.45 -4.25 22.55
C ASP A 49 -7.93 -4.39 22.24
N PRO A 50 -7.04 -4.13 23.21
CA PRO A 50 -5.59 -4.29 23.03
C PRO A 50 -5.19 -5.67 22.51
N LEU A 51 -5.96 -6.71 22.84
CA LEU A 51 -5.75 -8.08 22.38
C LEU A 51 -5.96 -8.26 20.87
N VAL A 52 -6.78 -7.40 20.26
CA VAL A 52 -7.08 -7.44 18.81
C VAL A 52 -6.22 -6.42 18.06
N TRP A 53 -5.98 -5.23 18.63
CA TRP A 53 -5.26 -4.16 17.95
C TRP A 53 -3.76 -4.46 17.73
N TRP A 54 -3.07 -5.02 18.73
CA TRP A 54 -1.63 -5.31 18.59
C TRP A 54 -1.32 -6.35 17.51
N PRO A 55 -2.06 -7.48 17.41
CA PRO A 55 -1.93 -8.40 16.28
C PRO A 55 -2.21 -7.74 14.92
N LEU A 56 -3.23 -6.88 14.82
CA LEU A 56 -3.54 -6.16 13.57
C LEU A 56 -2.41 -5.23 13.15
N PHE A 57 -1.83 -4.48 14.10
CA PHE A 57 -0.67 -3.64 13.84
C PHE A 57 0.52 -4.47 13.36
N LEU A 58 0.78 -5.61 13.98
CA LEU A 58 1.86 -6.52 13.58
C LEU A 58 1.65 -7.06 12.16
N VAL A 59 0.42 -7.48 11.83
CA VAL A 59 0.08 -7.93 10.46
C VAL A 59 0.33 -6.82 9.44
N ALA A 60 -0.14 -5.59 9.72
CA ALA A 60 0.07 -4.45 8.84
C ALA A 60 1.57 -4.13 8.66
N ALA A 61 2.35 -4.17 9.75
CA ALA A 61 3.80 -3.96 9.71
C ALA A 61 4.52 -5.04 8.89
N VAL A 62 4.17 -6.31 9.07
CA VAL A 62 4.74 -7.43 8.31
C VAL A 62 4.41 -7.29 6.82
N VAL A 63 3.16 -7.00 6.46
CA VAL A 63 2.75 -6.79 5.07
C VAL A 63 3.52 -5.63 4.45
N LEU A 64 3.68 -4.52 5.17
CA LEU A 64 4.43 -3.36 4.71
C LEU A 64 5.91 -3.71 4.47
N ILE A 65 6.56 -4.36 5.44
CA ILE A 65 7.98 -4.76 5.34
C ILE A 65 8.18 -5.71 4.16
N LEU A 66 7.35 -6.75 4.04
CA LEU A 66 7.44 -7.71 2.92
C LEU A 66 7.24 -7.02 1.57
N SER A 67 6.26 -6.12 1.48
CA SER A 67 5.98 -5.37 0.23
C SER A 67 7.14 -4.47 -0.16
N LEU A 68 7.73 -3.73 0.80
CA LEU A 68 8.87 -2.85 0.55
C LEU A 68 10.13 -3.64 0.18
N VAL A 69 10.47 -4.69 0.94
CA VAL A 69 11.66 -5.51 0.70
C VAL A 69 11.57 -6.18 -0.66
N THR A 70 10.46 -6.86 -0.95
CA THR A 70 10.24 -7.53 -2.24
C THR A 70 10.20 -6.53 -3.39
N GLY A 71 9.56 -5.37 -3.20
CA GLY A 71 9.47 -4.34 -4.23
C GLY A 71 10.82 -3.73 -4.59
N ILE A 72 11.64 -3.38 -3.59
CA ILE A 72 12.99 -2.87 -3.81
C ILE A 72 13.86 -3.93 -4.47
N TRP A 73 13.83 -5.17 -3.96
CA TRP A 73 14.64 -6.27 -4.48
C TRP A 73 14.33 -6.57 -5.95
N LEU A 74 13.06 -6.70 -6.31
CA LEU A 74 12.63 -6.96 -7.70
C LEU A 74 12.96 -5.80 -8.63
N THR A 75 12.81 -4.55 -8.16
CA THR A 75 13.14 -3.36 -8.95
C THR A 75 14.66 -3.27 -9.19
N ILE A 76 15.49 -3.53 -8.18
CA ILE A 76 16.95 -3.59 -8.34
C ILE A 76 17.34 -4.70 -9.32
N ARG A 77 16.74 -5.89 -9.19
CA ARG A 77 17.02 -7.02 -10.08
C ARG A 77 16.66 -6.69 -11.53
N GLN A 78 15.56 -5.98 -11.75
CA GLN A 78 15.13 -5.56 -13.08
C GLN A 78 16.03 -4.47 -13.68
N ALA A 79 16.40 -3.46 -12.90
CA ALA A 79 17.34 -2.41 -13.33
C ALA A 79 18.68 -3.03 -13.75
N LYS A 80 19.22 -3.97 -12.96
CA LYS A 80 20.42 -4.72 -13.30
C LYS A 80 20.30 -5.50 -14.61
N LYS A 81 19.16 -6.16 -14.86
CA LYS A 81 18.90 -6.87 -16.13
C LYS A 81 18.88 -5.93 -17.35
N LYS A 82 18.41 -4.69 -17.18
CA LYS A 82 18.35 -3.67 -18.23
C LYS A 82 19.66 -2.86 -18.35
N GLY A 83 20.68 -3.16 -17.55
CA GLY A 83 21.94 -2.41 -17.52
C GLY A 83 21.79 -0.98 -16.96
N GLU A 84 20.68 -0.69 -16.28
CA GLU A 84 20.39 0.63 -15.71
C GLU A 84 20.85 0.71 -14.26
N ASN A 85 21.35 1.88 -13.86
CA ASN A 85 21.67 2.13 -12.46
C ASN A 85 20.38 2.48 -11.69
N PHE A 86 19.99 1.60 -10.76
CA PHE A 86 18.85 1.82 -9.87
C PHE A 86 18.99 3.10 -9.03
N TRP A 87 20.21 3.46 -8.63
CA TRP A 87 20.44 4.60 -7.72
C TRP A 87 20.90 5.84 -8.49
N ASN A 88 19.98 6.43 -9.26
CA ASN A 88 20.23 7.63 -10.04
C ASN A 88 19.48 8.85 -9.46
N PRO A 89 19.73 10.08 -9.96
CA PRO A 89 19.06 11.29 -9.49
C PRO A 89 17.53 11.24 -9.60
N VAL A 90 16.98 10.54 -10.61
CA VAL A 90 15.53 10.36 -10.79
C VAL A 90 14.97 9.44 -9.70
N SER A 91 15.66 8.35 -9.34
CA SER A 91 15.27 7.45 -8.26
C SER A 91 15.24 8.13 -6.91
N LYS A 92 16.22 9.00 -6.64
CA LYS A 92 16.23 9.82 -5.42
C LYS A 92 15.04 10.76 -5.38
N ARG A 93 14.71 11.43 -6.49
CA ARG A 93 13.54 12.32 -6.58
C ARG A 93 12.22 11.56 -6.42
N LEU A 94 12.09 10.39 -7.05
CA LEU A 94 10.93 9.49 -6.86
C LEU A 94 10.74 9.17 -5.38
N LEU A 95 11.79 8.66 -4.72
CA LEU A 95 11.73 8.29 -3.32
C LEU A 95 11.39 9.48 -2.43
N LEU A 96 12.02 10.64 -2.64
CA LEU A 96 11.74 11.85 -1.87
C LEU A 96 10.30 12.34 -2.06
N SER A 97 9.75 12.29 -3.27
CA SER A 97 8.36 12.68 -3.52
C SER A 97 7.34 11.73 -2.89
N MET A 98 7.66 10.44 -2.80
CA MET A 98 6.80 9.45 -2.15
C MET A 98 6.92 9.45 -0.63
N ILE A 99 8.13 9.65 -0.09
CA ILE A 99 8.38 9.53 1.35
C ILE A 99 7.69 10.64 2.15
N ILE A 100 7.54 11.84 1.58
CA ILE A 100 6.92 12.98 2.26
C ILE A 100 5.46 12.67 2.61
N PRO A 101 4.55 12.30 1.68
CA PRO A 101 3.18 11.91 2.03
C PRO A 101 3.12 10.67 2.93
N LEU A 102 4.01 9.69 2.74
CA LEU A 102 4.03 8.46 3.55
C LEU A 102 4.40 8.73 5.02
N ILE A 103 5.42 9.54 5.27
CA ILE A 103 5.83 9.89 6.64
C ILE A 103 4.76 10.72 7.31
N ILE A 104 4.27 11.77 6.65
CA ILE A 104 3.23 12.65 7.21
C ILE A 104 1.96 11.85 7.50
N GLY A 105 1.53 11.02 6.54
CA GLY A 105 0.38 10.15 6.70
C GLY A 105 0.55 9.10 7.80
N GLY A 106 1.71 8.44 7.83
CA GLY A 106 2.03 7.44 8.86
C GLY A 106 2.02 8.04 10.27
N LEU A 107 2.65 9.20 10.45
CA LEU A 107 2.62 9.93 11.72
C LEU A 107 1.17 10.32 12.10
N LEU A 108 0.37 10.79 11.15
CA LEU A 108 -1.03 11.13 11.41
C LEU A 108 -1.87 9.90 11.80
N ILE A 109 -1.65 8.77 11.13
CA ILE A 109 -2.30 7.49 11.47
C ILE A 109 -1.92 7.05 12.89
N LEU A 110 -0.64 7.17 13.27
CA LEU A 110 -0.19 6.87 14.63
C LEU A 110 -0.85 7.80 15.68
N ILE A 111 -1.03 9.08 15.36
CA ILE A 111 -1.77 10.02 16.21
C ILE A 111 -3.22 9.59 16.34
N PHE A 112 -3.90 9.20 15.25
CA PHE A 112 -5.28 8.72 15.29
C PHE A 112 -5.42 7.45 16.12
N ILE A 113 -4.50 6.51 15.97
CA ILE A 113 -4.41 5.31 16.81
C ILE A 113 -4.29 5.69 18.28
N PHE A 114 -3.35 6.57 18.62
CA PHE A 114 -3.12 7.01 20.01
C PHE A 114 -4.33 7.72 20.61
N ARG A 115 -5.13 8.39 19.78
CA ARG A 115 -6.36 9.09 20.16
C ARG A 115 -7.61 8.20 20.12
N GLY A 116 -7.49 6.94 19.72
CA GLY A 116 -8.60 5.97 19.64
C GLY A 116 -9.48 6.08 18.39
N TYR A 117 -9.06 6.80 17.36
CA TYR A 117 -9.81 6.98 16.10
C TYR A 117 -9.50 5.87 15.08
N TYR A 118 -9.87 4.63 15.40
CA TYR A 118 -9.53 3.49 14.55
C TYR A 118 -10.29 3.42 13.23
N GLY A 119 -11.52 3.97 13.20
CA GLY A 119 -12.40 3.92 12.03
C GLY A 119 -11.86 4.63 10.78
N ILE A 120 -10.88 5.53 10.93
CA ILE A 120 -10.31 6.32 9.82
C ILE A 120 -8.94 5.81 9.35
N ILE A 121 -8.38 4.78 10.01
CA ILE A 121 -7.03 4.28 9.72
C ILE A 121 -6.93 3.77 8.29
N SER A 122 -7.83 2.88 7.87
CA SER A 122 -7.79 2.30 6.51
C SER A 122 -7.95 3.37 5.43
N SER A 123 -8.87 4.31 5.64
CA SER A 123 -9.06 5.46 4.75
C SER A 123 -7.79 6.30 4.66
N SER A 124 -7.18 6.63 5.80
CA SER A 124 -5.95 7.40 5.85
C SER A 124 -4.81 6.67 5.12
N CYS A 125 -4.64 5.36 5.33
CA CYS A 125 -3.66 4.56 4.61
C CYS A 125 -3.82 4.69 3.09
N LEU A 126 -5.04 4.49 2.57
CA LEU A 126 -5.34 4.58 1.14
C LEU A 126 -5.08 5.98 0.58
N ILE A 127 -5.53 7.03 1.29
CA ILE A 127 -5.36 8.42 0.84
C ILE A 127 -3.88 8.81 0.81
N PHE A 128 -3.14 8.62 1.90
CA PHE A 128 -1.73 9.04 1.95
C PHE A 128 -0.84 8.21 1.04
N TYR A 129 -1.13 6.92 0.87
CA TYR A 129 -0.47 6.09 -0.12
C TYR A 129 -0.79 6.56 -1.55
N GLY A 130 -2.05 6.83 -1.86
CA GLY A 130 -2.46 7.35 -3.17
C GLY A 130 -1.80 8.69 -3.49
N LEU A 131 -1.70 9.59 -2.52
CA LEU A 131 -0.97 10.85 -2.64
C LEU A 131 0.54 10.64 -2.86
N ALA A 132 1.14 9.65 -2.18
CA ALA A 132 2.53 9.27 -2.42
C ALA A 132 2.73 8.82 -3.87
N LEU A 133 1.86 7.97 -4.40
CA LEU A 133 1.90 7.51 -5.79
C LEU A 133 1.73 8.67 -6.78
N ILE A 134 0.75 9.56 -6.55
CA ILE A 134 0.53 10.74 -7.41
C ILE A 134 1.77 11.64 -7.42
N SER A 135 2.35 11.93 -6.25
CA SER A 135 3.56 12.76 -6.12
C SER A 135 4.78 12.13 -6.78
N GLY A 136 4.94 10.81 -6.64
CA GLY A 136 6.01 10.04 -7.26
C GLY A 136 5.84 9.84 -8.78
N SER A 137 4.60 9.86 -9.29
CA SER A 137 4.28 9.48 -10.67
C SER A 137 5.02 10.29 -11.75
N GLN A 138 5.45 11.52 -11.44
CA GLN A 138 6.23 12.36 -12.36
C GLN A 138 7.63 11.79 -12.72
N PHE A 139 8.13 10.84 -11.91
CA PHE A 139 9.46 10.22 -12.08
C PHE A 139 9.39 8.74 -12.51
N THR A 140 8.19 8.24 -12.80
CA THR A 140 7.93 6.85 -13.18
C THR A 140 6.82 6.79 -14.24
N PHE A 141 6.38 5.60 -14.61
CA PHE A 141 5.34 5.41 -15.62
C PHE A 141 4.04 6.14 -15.23
N SER A 142 3.41 6.77 -16.21
CA SER A 142 2.14 7.50 -16.04
C SER A 142 1.03 6.64 -15.43
N ASP A 143 1.09 5.33 -15.64
CA ASP A 143 0.12 4.36 -15.10
C ASP A 143 0.11 4.35 -13.56
N VAL A 144 1.23 4.70 -12.90
CA VAL A 144 1.31 4.86 -11.42
C VAL A 144 0.37 5.95 -10.93
N LYS A 145 0.22 7.03 -11.72
CA LYS A 145 -0.64 8.17 -11.37
C LYS A 145 -2.10 7.73 -11.25
N TRP A 146 -2.56 6.87 -12.15
CA TRP A 146 -3.92 6.35 -12.15
C TRP A 146 -4.20 5.45 -10.97
N LEU A 147 -3.25 4.57 -10.61
CA LEU A 147 -3.34 3.79 -9.37
C LEU A 147 -3.48 4.74 -8.16
N GLY A 148 -2.65 5.78 -8.08
CA GLY A 148 -2.72 6.75 -7.00
C GLY A 148 -4.08 7.46 -6.88
N PHE A 149 -4.71 7.84 -8.00
CA PHE A 149 -6.06 8.39 -7.99
C PHE A 149 -7.11 7.38 -7.53
N CYS A 150 -7.03 6.12 -7.98
CA CYS A 150 -7.94 5.08 -7.52
C CYS A 150 -7.84 4.86 -6.01
N GLU A 151 -6.62 4.83 -5.46
CA GLU A 151 -6.38 4.73 -4.00
C GLU A 151 -6.96 5.91 -3.22
N VAL A 152 -6.77 7.15 -3.72
CA VAL A 152 -7.39 8.33 -3.08
C VAL A 152 -8.91 8.25 -3.11
N ILE A 153 -9.52 7.90 -4.25
CA ILE A 153 -10.98 7.78 -4.37
C ILE A 153 -11.51 6.69 -3.42
N LEU A 154 -10.88 5.52 -3.40
CA LEU A 154 -11.25 4.44 -2.47
C LEU A 154 -11.09 4.87 -1.02
N GLY A 155 -10.01 5.59 -0.69
CA GLY A 155 -9.78 6.12 0.64
C GLY A 155 -10.85 7.13 1.08
N LEU A 156 -11.29 8.01 0.18
CA LEU A 156 -12.39 8.94 0.44
C LEU A 156 -13.73 8.19 0.63
N LEU A 157 -14.01 7.18 -0.19
CA LEU A 157 -15.19 6.32 -0.02
C LEU A 157 -15.14 5.56 1.31
N ALA A 158 -13.97 5.07 1.71
CA ALA A 158 -13.76 4.42 3.00
C ALA A 158 -13.99 5.37 4.19
N ALA A 159 -13.69 6.67 4.04
CA ALA A 159 -13.99 7.68 5.06
C ALA A 159 -15.51 7.91 5.21
N LEU A 160 -16.26 7.85 4.11
CA LEU A 160 -17.72 8.02 4.09
C LEU A 160 -18.46 6.82 4.68
N LEU A 161 -17.83 5.63 4.68
CA LEU A 161 -18.43 4.38 5.12
C LEU A 161 -17.61 3.73 6.27
N PRO A 162 -17.63 4.31 7.49
CA PRO A 162 -16.98 3.73 8.65
C PRO A 162 -17.45 2.29 8.88
N GLY A 163 -16.52 1.37 9.14
CA GLY A 163 -16.80 -0.07 9.31
C GLY A 163 -16.49 -0.92 8.08
N TYR A 164 -16.47 -0.35 6.88
CA TYR A 164 -16.04 -1.04 5.65
C TYR A 164 -14.53 -0.90 5.37
N GLY A 165 -13.76 -0.44 6.35
CA GLY A 165 -12.35 -0.11 6.17
C GLY A 165 -11.50 -1.24 5.60
N LEU A 166 -11.67 -2.46 6.12
CA LEU A 166 -10.96 -3.65 5.64
C LEU A 166 -11.34 -4.01 4.20
N PHE A 167 -12.60 -3.81 3.83
CA PHE A 167 -13.09 -4.07 2.46
C PHE A 167 -12.43 -3.14 1.44
N PHE A 168 -12.43 -1.82 1.72
CA PHE A 168 -11.75 -0.86 0.85
C PHE A 168 -10.23 -1.09 0.81
N TRP A 169 -9.64 -1.49 1.93
CA TRP A 169 -8.22 -1.81 2.01
C TRP A 169 -7.85 -3.02 1.14
N VAL A 170 -8.67 -4.07 1.14
CA VAL A 170 -8.52 -5.24 0.24
C VAL A 170 -8.60 -4.84 -1.23
N ILE A 171 -9.53 -3.95 -1.58
CA ILE A 171 -9.67 -3.49 -2.96
C ILE A 171 -8.44 -2.68 -3.38
N GLY A 172 -8.03 -1.68 -2.59
CA GLY A 172 -6.88 -0.84 -2.90
C GLY A 172 -5.57 -1.63 -2.88
N PHE A 173 -5.11 -2.01 -1.69
CA PHE A 173 -3.82 -2.65 -1.51
C PHE A 173 -3.74 -4.06 -2.09
N GLY A 174 -4.85 -4.78 -2.24
CA GLY A 174 -4.90 -6.12 -2.83
C GLY A 174 -5.20 -6.10 -4.32
N VAL A 175 -6.47 -5.88 -4.67
CA VAL A 175 -6.98 -6.06 -6.03
C VAL A 175 -6.36 -5.07 -7.02
N LEU A 176 -6.35 -3.77 -6.71
CA LEU A 176 -5.78 -2.76 -7.60
C LEU A 176 -4.29 -2.97 -7.82
N HIS A 177 -3.54 -3.38 -6.79
CA HIS A 177 -2.11 -3.65 -6.90
C HIS A 177 -1.80 -4.88 -7.77
N ILE A 178 -2.60 -5.95 -7.66
CA ILE A 178 -2.46 -7.12 -8.54
C ILE A 178 -2.78 -6.72 -9.98
N PHE A 179 -3.88 -5.99 -10.20
CA PHE A 179 -4.29 -5.56 -11.53
C PHE A 179 -3.26 -4.63 -12.18
N TYR A 180 -2.84 -3.58 -11.46
CA TYR A 180 -1.80 -2.66 -11.89
C TYR A 180 -0.47 -3.38 -12.14
N GLY A 181 -0.03 -4.23 -11.20
CA GLY A 181 1.20 -5.00 -11.33
C GLY A 181 1.20 -5.93 -12.54
N SER A 182 0.05 -6.52 -12.85
CA SER A 182 -0.15 -7.36 -14.04
C SER A 182 -0.03 -6.53 -15.33
N ILE A 183 -0.70 -5.37 -15.41
CA ILE A 183 -0.59 -4.45 -16.55
C ILE A 183 0.87 -4.05 -16.76
N MET A 184 1.55 -3.64 -15.69
CA MET A 184 2.95 -3.25 -15.73
C MET A 184 3.86 -4.38 -16.21
N HIS A 185 3.59 -5.60 -15.75
CA HIS A 185 4.36 -6.77 -16.12
C HIS A 185 4.23 -7.09 -17.61
N PHE A 186 3.00 -7.10 -18.16
CA PHE A 186 2.78 -7.41 -19.57
C PHE A 186 3.20 -6.28 -20.52
N LYS A 187 3.06 -5.02 -20.10
CA LYS A 187 3.31 -3.85 -20.95
C LYS A 187 4.78 -3.40 -20.99
N TYR A 188 5.55 -3.59 -19.91
CA TYR A 188 6.89 -2.98 -19.75
C TYR A 188 8.03 -3.95 -19.39
N ASN A 189 7.73 -5.23 -19.11
CA ASN A 189 8.75 -6.25 -18.83
C ASN A 189 9.00 -7.21 -19.99
N GLN A 190 8.54 -6.89 -21.20
CA GLN A 190 9.08 -7.47 -22.43
C GLN A 190 10.47 -6.91 -22.73
#